data_AF-A0A1U7LPD9-F1
#
_entry.id   AF-A0A1U7LPD9-F1
#
_cell.length_a   1.000
_cell.length_b   1.000
_cell.length_c   1.000
_cell.angle_alpha   90.00
_cell.angle_beta   90.00
_cell.angle_gamma   90.00
#
_symmetry.space_group_name_H-M   'P 1'
#
loop_
_entity.id
_entity.type
_entity.pdbx_description
1 polymer ?
#
loop_
_entity_poly.entity_id
_entity_poly.type
_entity_poly.pdbx_seq_one_letter_code
_entity_poly.pdbx_strand_id
1 'polypeptide(L)'
;MNYSGWIKVDIEYTRGKSIVKRRGVKIGRLPIMLRSNKCVLAGKNEAEMAVLQECPLDPGGYFVVKGTEKVILVQEQLSKNRIIVEADAKKGLVQASVTSSTHERKSKTYVLTKKKKIYLKHNSISEDVPIVLVLKAMGLQSDQEIYALVCGHDAEHQDNFAVNIEECAKIGVYTRQQALEWLGPRTKSARRLMGGPRRPACEDALEALATVVLAHIAVPHLDFRAKAVYIAIMTRRVLAAMADPKLVDDRDYLTIRAGQLLSLLFEDLFKKFNHDLKINIDKVLKKPNRTQEFDAFNQLVVGGDAISQGMIRAISTGNWSLKRFKMERAGVTHVLSRLSYISALGMMTRISSQFEKTRKPSQFGMLCPSDTPEGEACGLVKNLALMTHITTDDDEEPITRLAFNCGVEELGVLSGNEMHAAGAWIIYVNGMILGATKFPARLVSSFRQLRRTGHISEFVSVHINHADSSVHIATDGGRICRPLIIVENGRPRVDAFVSRVCDWERI
;
A
#
# COMPACT_ATOMS: atom_id res chain seq x y z
N MET A 1 -29.38 -20.43 2.61
CA MET A 1 -28.24 -21.07 1.90
C MET A 1 -27.18 -20.04 1.52
N ASN A 2 -25.96 -20.44 1.16
CA ASN A 2 -24.86 -19.54 0.76
C ASN A 2 -24.52 -19.76 -0.72
N TYR A 3 -24.44 -18.70 -1.52
CA TYR A 3 -23.96 -18.81 -2.90
C TYR A 3 -22.43 -18.88 -2.93
N SER A 4 -21.88 -20.05 -3.25
CA SER A 4 -20.44 -20.33 -3.11
C SER A 4 -19.96 -21.43 -4.04
N GLY A 5 -18.71 -21.30 -4.50
CA GLY A 5 -18.02 -22.31 -5.31
C GLY A 5 -16.95 -23.06 -4.54
N TRP A 6 -16.58 -24.24 -5.02
CA TRP A 6 -15.52 -25.06 -4.42
C TRP A 6 -14.13 -24.53 -4.76
N ILE A 7 -13.28 -24.40 -3.75
CA ILE A 7 -11.84 -24.20 -3.91
C ILE A 7 -11.20 -25.57 -4.08
N LYS A 8 -10.67 -25.83 -5.28
CA LYS A 8 -9.96 -27.07 -5.60
C LYS A 8 -8.47 -26.77 -5.71
N VAL A 9 -7.65 -27.62 -5.10
CA VAL A 9 -6.19 -27.54 -5.16
C VAL A 9 -5.61 -28.90 -5.52
N ASP A 10 -4.46 -28.86 -6.18
CA ASP A 10 -3.64 -30.04 -6.42
C ASP A 10 -2.57 -30.08 -5.34
N ILE A 11 -2.43 -31.24 -4.69
CA ILE A 11 -1.51 -31.42 -3.56
C ILE A 11 -0.50 -32.51 -3.88
N GLU A 12 0.72 -32.30 -3.39
CA GLU A 12 1.81 -33.25 -3.43
C GLU A 12 2.36 -33.42 -2.02
N TYR A 13 2.39 -34.65 -1.52
CA TYR A 13 2.83 -34.94 -0.16
C TYR A 13 3.48 -36.32 -0.07
N THR A 14 4.30 -36.50 0.96
CA THR A 14 5.01 -37.76 1.22
C THR A 14 4.15 -38.70 2.08
N ARG A 15 3.99 -39.93 1.63
CA ARG A 15 3.39 -41.03 2.40
C ARG A 15 4.42 -42.17 2.50
N GLY A 16 4.97 -42.38 3.69
CA GLY A 16 6.09 -43.30 3.90
C GLY A 16 7.29 -42.90 3.04
N LYS A 17 7.69 -43.78 2.12
CA LYS A 17 8.79 -43.54 1.16
C LYS A 17 8.32 -43.04 -0.22
N SER A 18 7.01 -42.95 -0.45
CA SER A 18 6.43 -42.58 -1.73
C SER A 18 5.95 -41.13 -1.74
N ILE A 19 6.09 -40.46 -2.88
CA ILE A 19 5.49 -39.14 -3.12
C ILE A 19 4.14 -39.37 -3.82
N VAL A 20 3.06 -38.90 -3.19
CA VAL A 20 1.70 -39.05 -3.69
C VAL A 20 1.21 -37.70 -4.20
N LYS A 21 0.70 -37.67 -5.43
CA LYS A 21 0.06 -36.49 -6.02
C LYS A 21 -1.45 -36.73 -6.10
N ARG A 22 -2.25 -35.80 -5.58
CA ARG A 22 -3.71 -35.83 -5.69
C ARG A 22 -4.21 -34.54 -6.34
N ARG A 23 -5.06 -34.67 -7.35
CA ARG A 23 -5.64 -33.54 -8.08
C ARG A 23 -7.06 -33.24 -7.62
N GLY A 24 -7.45 -31.97 -7.67
CA GLY A 24 -8.82 -31.52 -7.44
C GLY A 24 -9.33 -31.67 -6.01
N VAL A 25 -8.42 -31.63 -5.02
CA VAL A 25 -8.77 -31.74 -3.59
C VAL A 25 -9.54 -30.50 -3.16
N LYS A 26 -10.69 -30.70 -2.51
CA LYS A 26 -11.55 -29.62 -2.02
C LYS A 26 -11.05 -29.15 -0.66
N ILE A 27 -10.66 -27.88 -0.55
CA ILE A 27 -10.15 -27.29 0.70
C ILE A 27 -11.09 -26.25 1.32
N GLY A 28 -12.27 -26.05 0.72
CA GLY A 28 -13.29 -25.15 1.23
C GLY A 28 -14.19 -24.61 0.13
N ARG A 29 -15.10 -23.71 0.53
CA ARG A 29 -16.03 -23.00 -0.35
C ARG A 29 -15.80 -21.50 -0.23
N LEU A 30 -15.68 -20.83 -1.37
CA LEU A 30 -15.56 -19.39 -1.45
C LEU A 30 -16.91 -18.78 -1.83
N PRO A 31 -17.42 -17.78 -1.09
CA PRO A 31 -18.56 -16.99 -1.54
C PRO A 31 -18.26 -16.34 -2.89
N ILE A 32 -19.10 -16.57 -3.89
CA ILE A 32 -18.94 -16.00 -5.23
C ILE A 32 -19.78 -14.73 -5.31
N MET A 33 -19.17 -13.67 -5.84
CA MET A 33 -19.87 -12.41 -6.11
C MET A 33 -20.77 -12.58 -7.34
N LEU A 34 -22.02 -12.09 -7.26
CA LEU A 34 -22.94 -12.18 -8.40
C LEU A 34 -22.39 -11.40 -9.59
N ARG A 35 -22.59 -11.96 -10.80
CA ARG A 35 -22.06 -11.46 -12.08
C ARG A 35 -20.53 -11.43 -12.21
N SER A 36 -19.78 -12.01 -11.27
CA SER A 36 -18.36 -12.26 -11.46
C SER A 36 -18.10 -13.36 -12.50
N ASN A 37 -16.86 -13.47 -13.00
CA ASN A 37 -16.43 -14.47 -13.99
C ASN A 37 -16.74 -15.94 -13.62
N LYS A 38 -16.90 -16.27 -12.33
CA LYS A 38 -17.25 -17.62 -11.85
C LYS A 38 -18.72 -17.75 -11.46
N CYS A 39 -19.52 -16.69 -11.61
CA CYS A 39 -20.95 -16.72 -11.40
C CYS A 39 -21.66 -17.34 -12.61
N VAL A 40 -22.76 -18.05 -12.37
CA VAL A 40 -23.61 -18.62 -13.42
C VAL A 40 -24.27 -17.55 -14.29
N LEU A 41 -24.39 -16.31 -13.79
CA LEU A 41 -25.03 -15.18 -14.48
C LEU A 41 -24.10 -14.46 -15.44
N ALA A 42 -22.80 -14.80 -15.47
CA ALA A 42 -21.84 -14.11 -16.31
C ALA A 42 -22.06 -14.42 -17.80
N GLY A 43 -22.24 -13.37 -18.61
CA GLY A 43 -22.38 -13.48 -20.07
C GLY A 43 -23.71 -14.07 -20.56
N LYS A 44 -24.71 -14.17 -19.69
CA LYS A 44 -26.04 -14.69 -20.04
C LYS A 44 -26.94 -13.63 -20.65
N ASN A 45 -27.76 -14.07 -21.61
CA ASN A 45 -28.78 -13.23 -22.23
C ASN A 45 -30.05 -13.15 -21.36
N GLU A 46 -30.90 -12.16 -21.63
CA GLU A 46 -32.15 -11.92 -20.88
C GLU A 46 -33.07 -13.15 -20.79
N ALA A 47 -33.20 -13.91 -21.89
CA ALA A 47 -33.99 -15.15 -21.90
C ALA A 47 -33.42 -16.23 -20.96
N GLU A 48 -32.10 -16.38 -20.90
CA GLU A 48 -31.46 -17.34 -19.99
C GLU A 48 -31.55 -16.89 -18.53
N MET A 49 -31.54 -15.58 -18.28
CA MET A 49 -31.75 -15.00 -16.96
C MET A 49 -33.17 -15.26 -16.46
N ALA A 50 -34.17 -15.20 -17.35
CA ALA A 50 -35.56 -15.54 -17.02
C ALA A 50 -35.71 -17.00 -16.57
N VAL A 51 -34.99 -17.95 -17.20
CA VAL A 51 -34.96 -19.36 -16.78
C VAL A 51 -34.37 -19.52 -15.38
N LEU A 52 -33.38 -18.69 -15.03
CA LEU A 52 -32.74 -18.70 -13.71
C LEU A 52 -33.53 -17.88 -12.67
N GLN A 53 -34.65 -17.27 -13.05
CA GLN A 53 -35.46 -16.39 -12.21
C GLN A 53 -34.68 -15.17 -11.68
N GLU A 54 -33.74 -14.64 -12.48
CA GLU A 54 -32.91 -13.49 -12.12
C GLU A 54 -33.19 -12.29 -13.03
N CYS A 55 -33.11 -11.09 -12.45
CA CYS A 55 -33.37 -9.85 -13.19
C CYS A 55 -32.15 -9.44 -14.04
N PRO A 56 -32.32 -9.15 -15.35
CA PRO A 56 -31.24 -8.69 -16.22
C PRO A 56 -30.72 -7.29 -15.85
N LEU A 57 -31.54 -6.46 -15.20
CA LEU A 57 -31.18 -5.09 -14.81
C LEU A 57 -30.48 -5.00 -13.44
N ASP A 58 -30.51 -6.07 -12.63
CA ASP A 58 -29.87 -6.08 -11.32
C ASP A 58 -28.35 -5.80 -11.45
N PRO A 59 -27.76 -4.89 -10.66
CA PRO A 59 -26.36 -4.52 -10.84
C PRO A 59 -25.37 -5.67 -10.57
N GLY A 60 -25.75 -6.68 -9.78
CA GLY A 60 -24.80 -7.68 -9.27
C GLY A 60 -23.73 -7.06 -8.37
N GLY A 61 -22.57 -7.73 -8.22
CA GLY A 61 -21.44 -7.20 -7.45
C GLY A 61 -21.54 -7.37 -5.92
N TYR A 62 -22.60 -8.00 -5.42
CA TYR A 62 -22.78 -8.34 -4.00
C TYR A 62 -22.69 -9.85 -3.76
N PHE A 63 -22.71 -10.25 -2.48
CA PHE A 63 -22.62 -11.65 -2.04
C PHE A 63 -23.93 -12.09 -1.39
N VAL A 64 -24.32 -13.36 -1.59
CA VAL A 64 -25.47 -13.96 -0.91
C VAL A 64 -24.96 -14.91 0.18
N VAL A 65 -25.11 -14.48 1.44
CA VAL A 65 -24.63 -15.21 2.62
C VAL A 65 -25.78 -15.36 3.61
N LYS A 66 -26.06 -16.60 4.00
CA LYS A 66 -27.15 -17.03 4.89
C LYS A 66 -28.52 -16.50 4.44
N GLY A 67 -28.76 -16.43 3.13
CA GLY A 67 -29.99 -15.88 2.56
C GLY A 67 -30.10 -14.35 2.59
N THR A 68 -29.06 -13.64 3.06
CA THR A 68 -29.00 -12.17 3.03
C THR A 68 -28.02 -11.69 1.97
N GLU A 69 -28.41 -10.64 1.24
CA GLU A 69 -27.56 -9.95 0.28
C GLU A 69 -26.65 -8.97 1.01
N LYS A 70 -25.34 -9.10 0.80
CA LYS A 70 -24.29 -8.35 1.49
C LYS A 70 -23.37 -7.71 0.48
N VAL A 71 -23.21 -6.39 0.59
CA VAL A 71 -22.25 -5.62 -0.21
C VAL A 71 -21.03 -5.27 0.65
N ILE A 72 -19.84 -5.38 0.08
CA ILE A 72 -18.61 -4.90 0.69
C ILE A 72 -18.44 -3.44 0.28
N LEU A 73 -18.49 -2.52 1.23
CA LEU A 73 -18.31 -1.11 0.94
C LEU A 73 -16.87 -0.83 0.56
N VAL A 74 -16.71 0.02 -0.44
CA VAL A 74 -15.41 0.52 -0.89
C VAL A 74 -14.81 1.37 0.22
N GLN A 75 -13.55 1.12 0.60
CA GLN A 75 -12.91 1.81 1.73
C GLN A 75 -11.83 2.77 1.24
N GLU A 76 -11.95 4.04 1.63
CA GLU A 76 -10.94 5.07 1.38
C GLU A 76 -9.81 4.97 2.42
N GLN A 77 -8.55 4.93 1.97
CA GLN A 77 -7.36 4.85 2.82
C GLN A 77 -6.27 5.82 2.35
N LEU A 78 -5.46 6.32 3.28
CA LEU A 78 -4.25 7.06 2.92
C LEU A 78 -3.31 6.17 2.09
N SER A 79 -2.70 6.78 1.08
CA SER A 79 -1.66 6.15 0.28
C SER A 79 -0.52 5.63 1.18
N LYS A 80 0.03 4.48 0.79
CA LYS A 80 1.12 3.80 1.50
C LYS A 80 2.45 4.17 0.87
N ASN A 81 3.55 3.95 1.59
CA ASN A 81 4.92 4.12 1.11
C ASN A 81 5.27 5.53 0.59
N ARG A 82 4.45 6.54 0.87
CA ARG A 82 4.68 7.95 0.56
C ARG A 82 5.04 8.73 1.82
N ILE A 83 5.92 9.72 1.66
CA ILE A 83 6.26 10.70 2.70
C ILE A 83 5.12 11.71 2.80
N ILE A 84 4.56 11.85 4.01
CA ILE A 84 3.55 12.86 4.32
C ILE A 84 4.15 13.79 5.37
N VAL A 85 4.29 15.06 5.05
CA VAL A 85 4.72 16.11 5.97
C VAL A 85 3.50 16.75 6.61
N GLU A 86 3.51 16.86 7.93
CA GLU A 86 2.46 17.49 8.73
C GLU A 86 3.10 18.50 9.69
N ALA A 87 2.49 19.69 9.80
CA ALA A 87 2.86 20.67 10.80
C ALA A 87 1.73 20.82 11.84
N ASP A 88 2.05 20.65 13.12
CA ASP A 88 1.15 20.95 14.22
C ASP A 88 1.45 22.34 14.78
N ALA A 89 0.63 23.32 14.37
CA ALA A 89 0.75 24.71 14.79
C ALA A 89 0.66 24.88 16.32
N LYS A 90 -0.06 24.00 17.04
CA LYS A 90 -0.23 24.12 18.50
C LYS A 90 1.03 23.73 19.27
N LYS A 91 1.83 22.83 18.71
CA LYS A 91 3.05 22.31 19.36
C LYS A 91 4.33 22.86 18.74
N GLY A 92 4.24 23.62 17.65
CA GLY A 92 5.39 24.01 16.84
C GLY A 92 6.18 22.80 16.34
N LEU A 93 5.50 21.68 16.13
CA LEU A 93 6.10 20.40 15.75
C LEU A 93 5.88 20.17 14.26
N VAL A 94 6.96 20.10 13.49
CA VAL A 94 6.93 19.60 12.12
C VAL A 94 7.32 18.13 12.15
N GLN A 95 6.56 17.28 11.47
CA GLN A 95 6.84 15.86 11.37
C GLN A 95 6.62 15.34 9.95
N ALA A 96 7.52 14.50 9.48
CA ALA A 96 7.29 13.65 8.31
C ALA A 96 6.97 12.24 8.78
N SER A 97 5.96 11.60 8.18
CA SER A 97 5.63 10.22 8.47
C SER A 97 5.44 9.41 7.21
N VAL A 98 5.89 8.15 7.27
CA VAL A 98 5.74 7.18 6.18
C VAL A 98 5.13 5.91 6.73
N THR A 99 3.96 5.54 6.20
CA THR A 99 3.33 4.25 6.49
C THR A 99 3.84 3.23 5.50
N SER A 100 4.87 2.49 5.89
CA SER A 100 5.44 1.40 5.11
C SER A 100 4.55 0.17 5.20
N SER A 101 4.13 -0.36 4.06
CA SER A 101 3.32 -1.57 4.00
C SER A 101 3.85 -2.49 2.93
N THR A 102 4.42 -3.61 3.36
CA THR A 102 4.73 -4.75 2.51
C THR A 102 3.75 -5.88 2.80
N HIS A 103 3.84 -6.97 2.04
CA HIS A 103 3.10 -8.21 2.29
C HIS A 103 3.43 -8.84 3.67
N GLU A 104 4.63 -8.57 4.19
CA GLU A 104 5.10 -9.16 5.44
C GLU A 104 4.83 -8.28 6.65
N ARG A 105 5.09 -6.98 6.52
CA ARG A 105 5.08 -6.05 7.66
C ARG A 105 4.42 -4.73 7.29
N LYS A 106 3.73 -4.18 8.28
CA LYS A 106 3.24 -2.80 8.28
C LYS A 106 3.93 -2.06 9.41
N SER A 107 4.65 -1.00 9.08
CA SER A 107 5.32 -0.13 10.05
C SER A 107 5.07 1.33 9.71
N LYS A 108 5.12 2.20 10.71
CA LYS A 108 5.02 3.65 10.52
C LYS A 108 6.22 4.30 11.19
N THR A 109 7.00 5.00 10.39
CA THR A 109 8.21 5.71 10.82
C THR A 109 7.92 7.20 10.83
N TYR A 110 8.37 7.90 11.87
CA TYR A 110 8.21 9.34 12.03
C TYR A 110 9.59 9.99 12.11
N VAL A 111 9.76 11.12 11.45
CA VAL A 111 10.87 12.06 11.62
C VAL A 111 10.26 13.33 12.16
N LEU A 112 10.66 13.74 13.36
CA LEU A 112 9.99 14.81 14.11
C LEU A 112 10.99 15.83 14.67
N THR A 113 10.53 17.07 14.85
CA THR A 113 11.36 18.18 15.35
C THR A 113 11.04 18.49 16.81
N LYS A 114 11.95 18.25 17.75
CA LYS A 114 11.80 18.66 19.16
C LYS A 114 12.86 19.69 19.51
N LYS A 115 12.45 20.88 19.97
CA LYS A 115 13.38 21.95 20.38
C LYS A 115 14.46 22.24 19.31
N LYS A 116 14.04 22.36 18.04
CA LYS A 116 14.90 22.52 16.84
C LYS A 116 15.83 21.35 16.50
N LYS A 117 15.74 20.22 17.21
CA LYS A 117 16.49 18.99 16.92
C LYS A 117 15.61 17.95 16.25
N ILE A 118 16.18 17.13 15.38
CA ILE A 118 15.46 16.16 14.57
C ILE A 118 15.72 14.75 15.09
N TYR A 119 14.62 14.05 15.39
CA TYR A 119 14.65 12.69 15.89
C TYR A 119 13.84 11.75 14.99
N LEU A 120 14.29 10.50 14.91
CA LEU A 120 13.54 9.39 14.37
C LEU A 120 12.77 8.69 15.49
N LYS A 121 11.46 8.57 15.30
CA LYS A 121 10.56 7.85 16.19
C LYS A 121 9.96 6.65 15.48
N HIS A 122 10.08 5.49 16.11
CA HIS A 122 9.52 4.24 15.61
C HIS A 122 9.05 3.35 16.76
N ASN A 123 7.93 2.64 16.60
CA ASN A 123 7.31 1.85 17.69
C ASN A 123 8.20 0.74 18.27
N SER A 124 9.10 0.21 17.44
CA SER A 124 10.07 -0.82 17.83
C SER A 124 11.30 -0.26 18.55
N ILE A 125 11.46 1.06 18.63
CA ILE A 125 12.51 1.71 19.41
C ILE A 125 11.84 2.32 20.64
N SER A 126 12.44 2.18 21.82
CA SER A 126 11.87 2.67 23.07
C SER A 126 11.90 4.21 23.16
N GLU A 127 13.00 4.80 22.71
CA GLU A 127 13.29 6.23 22.77
C GLU A 127 13.43 6.82 21.37
N ASP A 128 13.21 8.12 21.24
CA ASP A 128 13.40 8.84 19.98
C ASP A 128 14.91 9.02 19.73
N VAL A 129 15.38 8.65 18.55
CA VAL A 129 16.82 8.57 18.23
C VAL A 129 17.26 9.78 17.41
N PRO A 130 18.37 10.47 17.74
CA PRO A 130 18.88 11.56 16.90
C PRO A 130 19.12 11.11 15.46
N ILE A 131 18.72 11.94 14.48
CA ILE A 131 18.71 11.55 13.07
C ILE A 131 20.11 11.21 12.53
N VAL A 132 21.13 11.97 12.92
CA VAL A 132 22.54 11.77 12.50
C VAL A 132 23.06 10.42 12.98
N LEU A 133 22.67 9.99 14.19
CA LEU A 133 23.05 8.69 14.73
C LEU A 133 22.45 7.55 13.90
N VAL A 134 21.20 7.68 13.47
CA VAL A 134 20.56 6.68 12.58
C VAL A 134 21.29 6.59 11.24
N LEU A 135 21.64 7.73 10.63
CA LEU A 135 22.37 7.77 9.36
C LEU A 135 23.76 7.14 9.48
N LYS A 136 24.48 7.40 10.58
CA LYS A 136 25.76 6.72 10.90
C LYS A 136 25.58 5.22 11.11
N ALA A 137 24.52 4.78 11.78
CA ALA A 137 24.21 3.35 11.97
C ALA A 137 23.92 2.62 10.64
N MET A 138 23.35 3.34 9.66
CA MET A 138 23.15 2.86 8.29
C MET A 138 24.43 2.86 7.44
N GLY A 139 25.52 3.46 7.90
CA GLY A 139 26.82 3.42 7.23
C GLY A 139 27.27 4.74 6.59
N LEU A 140 26.48 5.82 6.70
CA LEU A 140 26.94 7.16 6.34
C LEU A 140 27.83 7.72 7.46
N GLN A 141 29.13 7.45 7.41
CA GLN A 141 30.06 7.84 8.47
C GLN A 141 30.48 9.31 8.38
N SER A 142 30.64 9.81 7.15
CA SER A 142 31.06 11.18 6.88
C SER A 142 29.95 12.17 7.21
N ASP A 143 30.21 13.07 8.16
CA ASP A 143 29.25 14.13 8.50
C ASP A 143 29.05 15.10 7.34
N GLN A 144 30.07 15.32 6.51
CA GLN A 144 29.96 16.13 5.30
C GLN A 144 28.97 15.51 4.30
N GLU A 145 28.97 14.18 4.16
CA GLU A 145 28.03 13.50 3.28
C GLU A 145 26.60 13.58 3.80
N ILE A 146 26.40 13.37 5.11
CA ILE A 146 25.10 13.55 5.77
C ILE A 146 24.59 14.97 5.53
N TYR A 147 25.46 15.97 5.72
CA TYR A 147 25.13 17.38 5.52
C TYR A 147 24.73 17.68 4.08
N ALA A 148 25.48 17.17 3.10
CA ALA A 148 25.18 17.32 1.68
C ALA A 148 23.86 16.66 1.28
N LEU A 149 23.57 15.45 1.79
CA LEU A 149 22.34 14.71 1.48
C LEU A 149 21.07 15.38 2.02
N VAL A 150 21.15 16.02 3.19
CA VAL A 150 20.00 16.65 3.83
C VAL A 150 19.84 18.10 3.37
N CYS A 151 20.90 18.90 3.43
CA CYS A 151 20.83 20.35 3.27
C CYS A 151 21.11 20.80 1.83
N GLY A 152 21.93 20.05 1.08
CA GLY A 152 22.44 20.51 -0.22
C GLY A 152 23.16 21.86 -0.09
N HIS A 153 22.93 22.76 -1.05
CA HIS A 153 23.55 24.09 -1.11
C HIS A 153 22.81 25.19 -0.33
N ASP A 154 21.67 24.88 0.30
CA ASP A 154 20.81 25.89 0.93
C ASP A 154 21.33 26.29 2.32
N ALA A 155 21.73 27.56 2.48
CA ALA A 155 22.29 28.08 3.74
C ALA A 155 21.33 27.97 4.94
N GLU A 156 20.02 28.20 4.73
CA GLU A 156 19.04 28.12 5.82
C GLU A 156 18.83 26.69 6.35
N HIS A 157 18.83 25.70 5.45
CA HIS A 157 18.76 24.28 5.83
C HIS A 157 20.03 23.86 6.57
N GLN A 158 21.17 24.37 6.12
CA GLN A 158 22.48 24.15 6.71
C GLN A 158 22.54 24.62 8.18
N ASP A 159 22.13 25.87 8.44
CA ASP A 159 22.13 26.44 9.80
C ASP A 159 21.20 25.68 10.76
N ASN A 160 19.99 25.34 10.29
CA ASN A 160 19.01 24.61 11.10
C ASN A 160 19.46 23.17 11.39
N PHE A 161 20.19 22.54 10.46
CA PHE A 161 20.61 21.15 10.62
C PHE A 161 21.91 21.00 11.44
N ALA A 162 22.78 22.01 11.48
CA ALA A 162 24.06 21.99 12.19
C ALA A 162 23.93 21.55 13.66
N VAL A 163 22.86 21.98 14.34
CA VAL A 163 22.56 21.61 15.74
C VAL A 163 22.47 20.10 15.96
N ASN A 164 22.02 19.34 14.95
CA ASN A 164 21.89 17.88 15.04
C ASN A 164 23.25 17.17 14.96
N ILE A 165 24.21 17.73 14.21
CA ILE A 165 25.58 17.20 14.13
C ILE A 165 26.29 17.44 15.46
N GLU A 166 26.16 18.63 16.04
CA GLU A 166 26.72 18.92 17.36
C GLU A 166 26.17 17.99 18.45
N GLU A 167 24.88 17.65 18.40
CA GLU A 167 24.28 16.70 19.34
C GLU A 167 24.90 15.31 19.19
N CYS A 168 25.15 14.83 17.98
CA CYS A 168 25.80 13.55 17.75
C CYS A 168 27.25 13.55 18.25
N ALA A 169 27.98 14.66 18.04
CA ALA A 169 29.35 14.84 18.54
C ALA A 169 29.39 14.83 20.08
N LYS A 170 28.41 15.46 20.75
CA LYS A 170 28.27 15.45 22.22
C LYS A 170 28.03 14.05 22.79
N ILE A 171 27.35 13.17 22.05
CA ILE A 171 27.12 11.77 22.45
C ILE A 171 28.39 10.92 22.26
N GLY A 172 29.34 11.36 21.43
CA GLY A 172 30.61 10.66 21.18
C GLY A 172 30.51 9.49 20.22
N VAL A 173 29.55 9.53 19.28
CA VAL A 173 29.35 8.47 18.28
C VAL A 173 29.90 8.90 16.92
N TYR A 174 30.96 8.21 16.47
CA TYR A 174 31.64 8.52 15.21
C TYR A 174 31.58 7.37 14.21
N THR A 175 31.61 6.13 14.69
CA THR A 175 31.63 4.93 13.84
C THR A 175 30.26 4.26 13.74
N ARG A 176 30.05 3.48 12.68
CA ARG A 176 28.85 2.66 12.50
C ARG A 176 28.64 1.70 13.66
N GLN A 177 29.71 1.06 14.13
CA GLN A 177 29.63 0.08 15.21
C GLN A 177 29.18 0.73 16.54
N GLN A 178 29.77 1.87 16.91
CA GLN A 178 29.33 2.64 18.08
C GLN A 178 27.86 3.05 17.98
N ALA A 179 27.40 3.47 16.79
CA ALA A 179 26.01 3.83 16.58
C ALA A 179 25.05 2.63 16.78
N LEU A 180 25.43 1.45 16.29
CA LEU A 180 24.66 0.21 16.48
C LEU A 180 24.67 -0.27 17.94
N GLU A 181 25.79 -0.16 18.64
CA GLU A 181 25.91 -0.48 20.06
C GLU A 181 25.06 0.46 20.93
N TRP A 182 24.99 1.75 20.57
CA TRP A 182 24.12 2.72 21.22
C TRP A 182 22.62 2.43 20.97
N LEU A 183 22.28 1.98 19.75
CA LEU A 183 20.90 1.71 19.35
C LEU A 183 20.37 0.36 19.87
N GLY A 184 21.24 -0.63 20.03
CA GLY A 184 20.91 -2.00 20.41
C GLY A 184 20.04 -2.12 21.66
N PRO A 185 20.47 -1.59 22.83
CA PRO A 185 19.70 -1.64 24.07
C PRO A 185 18.34 -0.95 24.00
N ARG A 186 18.17 0.04 23.10
CA ARG A 186 16.93 0.81 22.90
C ARG A 186 15.98 0.17 21.90
N THR A 187 16.42 -0.87 21.21
CA THR A 187 15.58 -1.61 20.27
C THR A 187 14.79 -2.66 21.04
N LYS A 188 13.46 -2.62 20.90
CA LYS A 188 12.59 -3.66 21.46
C LYS A 188 12.83 -4.95 20.68
N SER A 189 13.58 -5.87 21.28
CA SER A 189 13.83 -7.18 20.70
C SER A 189 12.48 -7.86 20.42
N ALA A 190 12.28 -8.31 19.18
CA ALA A 190 11.08 -9.05 18.82
C ALA A 190 11.01 -10.28 19.72
N ARG A 191 9.86 -10.52 20.39
CA ARG A 191 9.64 -11.74 21.19
C ARG A 191 9.97 -12.95 20.31
N ARG A 192 11.14 -13.56 20.53
CA ARG A 192 11.53 -14.77 19.81
C ARG A 192 10.62 -15.90 20.25
N LEU A 193 10.24 -16.75 19.29
CA LEU A 193 9.74 -18.07 19.61
C LEU A 193 10.85 -18.79 20.41
N MET A 194 10.52 -19.15 21.66
CA MET A 194 11.25 -19.99 22.62
C MET A 194 12.60 -20.59 22.16
N GLY A 195 13.70 -20.18 22.80
CA GLY A 195 14.91 -21.02 22.96
C GLY A 195 16.15 -20.72 22.09
N GLY A 196 16.16 -19.70 21.24
CA GLY A 196 17.37 -19.35 20.46
C GLY A 196 18.43 -18.55 21.25
N PRO A 197 19.74 -18.70 20.97
CA PRO A 197 20.81 -17.92 21.62
C PRO A 197 20.61 -16.42 21.40
N ARG A 198 20.85 -15.62 22.44
CA ARG A 198 20.67 -14.16 22.42
C ARG A 198 21.67 -13.56 21.43
N ARG A 199 21.19 -12.86 20.40
CA ARG A 199 22.09 -12.13 19.47
C ARG A 199 22.67 -10.92 20.22
N PRO A 200 23.86 -10.45 19.84
CA PRO A 200 24.39 -9.21 20.37
C PRO A 200 23.45 -8.04 20.04
N ALA A 201 23.41 -7.04 20.92
CA ALA A 201 22.48 -5.92 20.80
C ALA A 201 22.66 -5.12 19.49
N CYS A 202 23.88 -5.07 18.96
CA CYS A 202 24.18 -4.45 17.67
C CYS A 202 23.51 -5.16 16.48
N GLU A 203 23.37 -6.48 16.51
CA GLU A 203 22.66 -7.24 15.48
C GLU A 203 21.15 -7.02 15.55
N ASP A 204 20.58 -6.95 16.76
CA ASP A 204 19.16 -6.63 16.94
C ASP A 204 18.84 -5.22 16.39
N ALA A 205 19.73 -4.24 16.60
CA ALA A 205 19.62 -2.91 16.00
C ALA A 205 19.74 -2.95 14.46
N LEU A 206 20.71 -3.70 13.92
CA LEU A 206 20.88 -3.87 12.48
C LEU A 206 19.64 -4.50 11.83
N GLU A 207 19.08 -5.54 12.44
CA GLU A 207 17.87 -6.21 11.99
C GLU A 207 16.66 -5.27 12.02
N ALA A 208 16.55 -4.43 13.06
CA ALA A 208 15.49 -3.44 13.16
C ALA A 208 15.59 -2.37 12.05
N LEU A 209 16.79 -1.87 11.76
CA LEU A 209 17.00 -0.93 10.67
C LEU A 209 16.78 -1.57 9.29
N ALA A 210 17.14 -2.84 9.11
CA ALA A 210 16.99 -3.55 7.85
C ALA A 210 15.52 -3.91 7.56
N THR A 211 14.80 -4.48 8.53
CA THR A 211 13.51 -5.15 8.30
C THR A 211 12.29 -4.45 8.88
N VAL A 212 12.48 -3.53 9.85
CA VAL A 212 11.37 -2.90 10.58
C VAL A 212 11.20 -1.44 10.16
N VAL A 213 12.27 -0.65 10.29
CA VAL A 213 12.29 0.76 9.92
C VAL A 213 12.26 0.86 8.40
N LEU A 214 11.27 1.61 7.89
CA LEU A 214 11.01 1.75 6.45
C LEU A 214 11.00 0.39 5.72
N ALA A 215 10.13 -0.52 6.15
CA ALA A 215 10.10 -1.90 5.68
C ALA A 215 9.82 -2.09 4.18
N HIS A 216 9.36 -1.04 3.48
CA HIS A 216 9.11 -1.07 2.05
C HIS A 216 10.39 -0.94 1.21
N ILE A 217 11.48 -0.42 1.79
CA ILE A 217 12.76 -0.31 1.11
C ILE A 217 13.59 -1.54 1.44
N ALA A 218 13.81 -2.37 0.42
CA ALA A 218 14.67 -3.53 0.52
C ALA A 218 16.14 -3.11 0.69
N VAL A 219 16.89 -3.91 1.44
CA VAL A 219 18.32 -3.69 1.74
C VAL A 219 19.06 -4.97 1.31
N PRO A 220 19.30 -5.18 0.00
CA PRO A 220 20.05 -6.33 -0.46
C PRO A 220 21.49 -6.26 0.06
N HIS A 221 22.05 -7.39 0.49
CA HIS A 221 23.44 -7.48 0.96
C HIS A 221 23.84 -6.48 2.08
N LEU A 222 22.89 -6.03 2.91
CA LEU A 222 23.12 -5.02 3.95
C LEU A 222 23.60 -3.66 3.39
N ASP A 223 23.28 -3.35 2.13
CA ASP A 223 23.44 -2.00 1.58
C ASP A 223 22.26 -1.11 1.99
N PHE A 224 22.54 -0.20 2.91
CA PHE A 224 21.55 0.75 3.44
C PHE A 224 21.51 2.07 2.67
N ARG A 225 22.28 2.25 1.59
CA ARG A 225 22.38 3.54 0.87
C ARG A 225 21.01 4.10 0.50
N ALA A 226 20.18 3.32 -0.18
CA ALA A 226 18.84 3.75 -0.60
C ALA A 226 17.95 4.15 0.59
N LYS A 227 18.02 3.39 1.69
CA LYS A 227 17.25 3.66 2.90
C LYS A 227 17.75 4.90 3.64
N ALA A 228 19.06 5.10 3.70
CA ALA A 228 19.68 6.27 4.33
C ALA A 228 19.34 7.55 3.56
N VAL A 229 19.41 7.52 2.22
CA VAL A 229 19.00 8.64 1.38
C VAL A 229 17.50 8.93 1.52
N TYR A 230 16.66 7.90 1.64
CA TYR A 230 15.23 8.10 1.88
C TYR A 230 14.96 8.82 3.22
N ILE A 231 15.65 8.42 4.29
CA ILE A 231 15.58 9.13 5.57
C ILE A 231 16.11 10.56 5.44
N ALA A 232 17.21 10.78 4.72
CA ALA A 232 17.77 12.11 4.50
C ALA A 232 16.77 13.03 3.77
N ILE A 233 16.07 12.51 2.75
CA ILE A 233 15.01 13.26 2.05
C ILE A 233 13.80 13.51 2.94
N MET A 234 13.39 12.54 3.77
CA MET A 234 12.36 12.78 4.79
C MET A 234 12.76 13.94 5.73
N THR A 235 14.01 13.96 6.17
CA THR A 235 14.57 15.02 7.03
C THR A 235 14.63 16.36 6.30
N ARG A 236 15.03 16.38 5.03
CA ARG A 236 15.02 17.59 4.19
C ARG A 236 13.62 18.18 4.07
N ARG A 237 12.61 17.36 3.81
CA ARG A 237 11.22 17.85 3.73
C ARG A 237 10.73 18.43 5.06
N VAL A 238 11.17 17.85 6.18
CA VAL A 238 10.90 18.43 7.52
C VAL A 238 11.58 19.78 7.68
N LEU A 239 12.84 19.92 7.26
CA LEU A 239 13.57 21.20 7.31
C LEU A 239 12.92 22.26 6.40
N ALA A 240 12.51 21.88 5.19
CA ALA A 240 11.81 22.77 4.27
C ALA A 240 10.49 23.27 4.88
N ALA A 241 9.73 22.39 5.53
CA ALA A 241 8.51 22.76 6.23
C ALA A 241 8.74 23.53 7.55
N MET A 242 9.96 23.47 8.12
CA MET A 242 10.35 24.37 9.22
C MET A 242 10.61 25.79 8.73
N ALA A 243 11.21 25.94 7.55
CA ALA A 243 11.47 27.24 6.92
C ALA A 243 10.19 27.86 6.37
N ASP A 244 9.39 27.09 5.61
CA ASP A 244 8.08 27.50 5.11
C ASP A 244 6.96 26.57 5.61
N PRO A 245 6.14 27.02 6.57
CA PRO A 245 4.99 26.28 7.07
C PRO A 245 3.91 25.95 6.02
N LYS A 246 3.97 26.53 4.81
CA LYS A 246 3.05 26.21 3.71
C LYS A 246 3.43 24.94 2.96
N LEU A 247 4.68 24.47 3.08
CA LEU A 247 5.18 23.25 2.43
C LEU A 247 4.74 21.97 3.18
N VAL A 248 3.47 21.93 3.57
CA VAL A 248 2.82 20.80 4.25
C VAL A 248 2.01 20.02 3.22
N ASP A 249 2.05 18.69 3.31
CA ASP A 249 1.29 17.84 2.39
C ASP A 249 -0.18 17.80 2.79
N ASP A 250 -1.07 18.06 1.82
CA ASP A 250 -2.49 17.77 1.99
C ASP A 250 -2.74 16.25 2.06
N ARG A 251 -3.63 15.84 2.97
CA ARG A 251 -4.03 14.42 3.16
C ARG A 251 -4.92 13.86 2.03
N ASP A 252 -4.88 14.46 0.85
CA ASP A 252 -5.80 14.22 -0.28
C ASP A 252 -5.42 13.03 -1.15
N TYR A 253 -4.23 12.45 -0.96
CA TYR A 253 -3.78 11.28 -1.68
C TYR A 253 -4.42 10.01 -1.10
N LEU A 254 -5.67 9.80 -1.50
CA LEU A 254 -6.51 8.72 -1.01
C LEU A 254 -6.55 7.59 -2.05
N THR A 255 -6.27 6.38 -1.57
CA THR A 255 -6.34 5.14 -2.32
C THR A 255 -7.60 4.39 -1.91
N ILE A 256 -8.37 3.96 -2.90
CA ILE A 256 -9.55 3.14 -2.75
C ILE A 256 -9.18 1.66 -2.65
N ARG A 257 -9.82 0.94 -1.72
CA ARG A 257 -9.76 -0.53 -1.66
C ARG A 257 -11.13 -1.15 -1.91
N ALA A 258 -11.27 -1.77 -3.08
CA ALA A 258 -12.31 -2.74 -3.40
C ALA A 258 -11.63 -4.08 -3.70
N GLY A 259 -12.12 -5.20 -3.16
CA GLY A 259 -11.55 -6.54 -3.40
C GLY A 259 -10.24 -6.89 -2.67
N GLN A 260 -9.30 -5.95 -2.50
CA GLN A 260 -8.04 -6.19 -1.76
C GLN A 260 -8.27 -6.69 -0.32
N LEU A 261 -9.38 -6.29 0.31
CA LEU A 261 -9.76 -6.78 1.63
C LEU A 261 -9.97 -8.30 1.62
N LEU A 262 -10.73 -8.82 0.64
CA LEU A 262 -10.98 -10.26 0.49
C LEU A 262 -9.68 -11.04 0.31
N SER A 263 -8.73 -10.50 -0.46
CA SER A 263 -7.41 -11.11 -0.61
C SER A 263 -6.67 -11.22 0.74
N LEU A 264 -6.65 -10.15 1.53
CA LEU A 264 -6.00 -10.15 2.85
C LEU A 264 -6.66 -11.14 3.83
N LEU A 265 -8.00 -11.22 3.81
CA LEU A 265 -8.75 -12.17 4.64
C LEU A 265 -8.48 -13.61 4.21
N PHE A 266 -8.51 -13.89 2.90
CA PHE A 266 -8.24 -15.22 2.39
C PHE A 266 -6.80 -15.66 2.71
N GLU A 267 -5.82 -14.76 2.54
CA GLU A 267 -4.42 -15.02 2.88
C GLU A 267 -4.23 -15.37 4.36
N ASP A 268 -4.88 -14.64 5.27
CA ASP A 268 -4.81 -14.91 6.71
C ASP A 268 -5.45 -16.26 7.06
N LEU A 269 -6.65 -16.54 6.51
CA LEU A 269 -7.34 -17.82 6.71
C LEU A 269 -6.54 -19.00 6.13
N PHE A 270 -5.91 -18.83 4.96
CA PHE A 270 -5.12 -19.86 4.32
C PHE A 270 -3.82 -20.14 5.07
N LYS A 271 -3.11 -19.09 5.54
CA LYS A 271 -1.92 -19.25 6.38
C LYS A 271 -2.26 -19.90 7.72
N LYS A 272 -3.39 -19.52 8.33
CA LYS A 272 -3.89 -20.17 9.55
C LYS A 272 -4.22 -21.64 9.30
N PHE A 273 -4.91 -21.96 8.21
CA PHE A 273 -5.20 -23.33 7.81
C PHE A 273 -3.92 -24.17 7.68
N ASN A 274 -2.90 -23.65 7.02
CA ASN A 274 -1.60 -24.33 6.90
C ASN A 274 -0.89 -24.51 8.25
N HIS A 275 -0.98 -23.52 9.14
CA HIS A 275 -0.42 -23.60 10.50
C HIS A 275 -1.12 -24.65 11.36
N ASP A 276 -2.46 -24.66 11.35
CA ASP A 276 -3.28 -25.62 12.08
C ASP A 276 -3.08 -27.04 11.53
N LEU A 277 -2.99 -27.19 10.21
CA LEU A 277 -2.66 -28.45 9.53
C LEU A 277 -1.29 -28.99 9.99
N LYS A 278 -0.26 -28.12 10.02
CA LYS A 278 1.07 -28.49 10.51
C LYS A 278 1.02 -28.98 11.96
N ILE A 279 0.36 -28.24 12.85
CA ILE A 279 0.25 -28.61 14.27
C ILE A 279 -0.46 -29.97 14.42
N ASN A 280 -1.52 -30.22 13.66
CA ASN A 280 -2.26 -31.48 13.73
C ASN A 280 -1.42 -32.65 13.20
N ILE A 281 -0.67 -32.46 12.12
CA ILE A 281 0.28 -33.46 11.61
C ILE A 281 1.37 -33.73 12.66
N ASP A 282 1.99 -32.70 13.22
CA ASP A 282 3.04 -32.83 14.25
C ASP A 282 2.53 -33.58 15.49
N LYS A 283 1.27 -33.34 15.91
CA LYS A 283 0.64 -34.06 17.03
C LYS A 283 0.46 -35.54 16.73
N VAL A 284 0.11 -35.91 15.50
CA VAL A 284 -0.06 -37.32 15.11
C VAL A 284 1.30 -38.00 14.99
N LEU A 285 2.28 -37.34 14.36
CA LEU A 285 3.64 -37.88 14.20
C LEU A 285 4.39 -38.07 15.53
N LYS A 286 4.05 -37.30 16.56
CA LYS A 286 4.58 -37.49 17.93
C LYS A 286 4.01 -38.70 18.65
N LYS A 287 2.88 -39.28 18.21
CA LYS A 287 2.30 -40.47 18.85
C LYS A 287 3.10 -41.72 18.47
N PRO A 288 3.32 -42.67 19.40
CA PRO A 288 4.23 -43.81 19.19
C PRO A 288 3.71 -44.91 18.25
N ASN A 289 2.58 -44.74 17.57
CA ASN A 289 2.02 -45.74 16.65
C ASN A 289 2.78 -45.74 15.30
N ARG A 290 4.02 -46.24 15.31
CA ARG A 290 4.94 -46.29 14.15
C ARG A 290 4.57 -47.31 13.06
N THR A 291 3.63 -48.22 13.34
CA THR A 291 3.26 -49.32 12.43
C THR A 291 2.21 -48.94 11.40
N GLN A 292 1.48 -47.83 11.55
CA GLN A 292 0.55 -47.34 10.54
C GLN A 292 1.18 -46.23 9.69
N GLU A 293 1.07 -46.37 8.37
CA GLU A 293 1.41 -45.28 7.45
C GLU A 293 0.49 -44.08 7.69
N PHE A 294 1.09 -42.94 8.03
CA PHE A 294 0.35 -41.70 8.19
C PHE A 294 0.02 -41.09 6.82
N ASP A 295 -1.28 -40.95 6.53
CA ASP A 295 -1.76 -40.20 5.37
C ASP A 295 -2.19 -38.78 5.80
N ALA A 296 -1.42 -37.78 5.37
CA ALA A 296 -1.69 -36.37 5.65
C ALA A 296 -3.03 -35.89 5.07
N PHE A 297 -3.56 -36.58 4.05
CA PHE A 297 -4.84 -36.24 3.43
C PHE A 297 -6.01 -36.28 4.42
N ASN A 298 -6.02 -37.24 5.35
CA ASN A 298 -7.10 -37.37 6.32
C ASN A 298 -7.19 -36.14 7.23
N GLN A 299 -6.06 -35.57 7.64
CA GLN A 299 -6.03 -34.35 8.45
C GLN A 299 -6.44 -33.11 7.65
N LEU A 300 -6.13 -33.09 6.35
CA LEU A 300 -6.52 -32.01 5.45
C LEU A 300 -8.05 -31.96 5.26
N VAL A 301 -8.70 -33.12 5.11
CA VAL A 301 -10.17 -33.19 4.98
C VAL A 301 -10.88 -32.67 6.22
N VAL A 302 -10.38 -32.99 7.43
CA VAL A 302 -10.95 -32.52 8.70
C VAL A 302 -10.87 -31.00 8.83
N GLY A 303 -9.83 -30.37 8.29
CA GLY A 303 -9.65 -28.91 8.36
C GLY A 303 -10.36 -28.09 7.27
N GLY A 304 -10.95 -28.73 6.26
CA GLY A 304 -11.40 -28.07 5.02
C GLY A 304 -12.50 -27.02 5.18
N ASP A 305 -13.25 -27.05 6.28
CA ASP A 305 -14.35 -26.08 6.50
C ASP A 305 -13.91 -24.76 7.16
N ALA A 306 -12.68 -24.70 7.69
CA ALA A 306 -12.20 -23.51 8.41
C ALA A 306 -12.17 -22.26 7.53
N ILE A 307 -11.75 -22.41 6.27
CA ILE A 307 -11.71 -21.30 5.29
C ILE A 307 -13.12 -20.84 4.96
N SER A 308 -14.03 -21.77 4.67
CA SER A 308 -15.44 -21.48 4.34
C SER A 308 -16.13 -20.70 5.45
N GLN A 309 -16.01 -21.19 6.69
CA GLN A 309 -16.63 -20.57 7.86
C GLN A 309 -16.02 -19.20 8.17
N GLY A 310 -14.71 -19.05 8.01
CA GLY A 310 -14.02 -17.76 8.17
C GLY A 310 -14.54 -16.70 7.20
N MET A 311 -14.65 -17.03 5.91
CA MET A 311 -15.17 -16.13 4.87
C MET A 311 -16.64 -15.77 5.11
N ILE A 312 -17.48 -16.76 5.37
CA ILE A 312 -18.91 -16.55 5.65
C ILE A 312 -19.10 -15.67 6.88
N ARG A 313 -18.34 -15.91 7.95
CA ARG A 313 -18.41 -15.12 9.18
C ARG A 313 -18.05 -13.66 8.91
N ALA A 314 -16.92 -13.39 8.25
CA ALA A 314 -16.46 -12.03 7.99
C ALA A 314 -17.43 -11.22 7.12
N ILE A 315 -18.00 -11.83 6.08
CA ILE A 315 -18.98 -11.17 5.19
C ILE A 315 -20.35 -11.02 5.87
N SER A 316 -20.75 -11.99 6.70
CA SER A 316 -22.06 -11.93 7.38
C SER A 316 -22.08 -10.90 8.49
N THR A 317 -21.02 -10.81 9.31
CA THR A 317 -20.94 -9.89 10.46
C THR A 317 -20.41 -8.51 10.08
N GLY A 318 -19.67 -8.39 8.97
CA GLY A 318 -18.99 -7.15 8.60
C GLY A 318 -17.81 -6.78 9.48
N ASN A 319 -17.39 -7.69 10.38
CA ASN A 319 -16.26 -7.49 11.27
C ASN A 319 -15.05 -8.25 10.76
N TRP A 320 -14.03 -7.50 10.36
CA TRP A 320 -12.78 -7.98 9.78
C TRP A 320 -11.67 -7.79 10.81
N SER A 321 -11.43 -8.81 11.64
CA SER A 321 -10.39 -8.83 12.66
C SER A 321 -9.23 -9.73 12.25
N LEU A 322 -8.25 -9.14 11.57
CA LEU A 322 -7.04 -9.82 11.12
C LEU A 322 -5.90 -9.52 12.08
N LYS A 323 -5.61 -10.45 13.00
CA LYS A 323 -4.56 -10.30 14.02
C LYS A 323 -3.18 -10.10 13.39
N ARG A 324 -2.88 -10.84 12.31
CA ARG A 324 -1.58 -10.76 11.61
C ARG A 324 -1.30 -9.37 11.06
N PHE A 325 -2.32 -8.71 10.49
CA PHE A 325 -2.20 -7.37 9.91
C PHE A 325 -2.50 -6.25 10.91
N LYS A 326 -2.76 -6.57 12.19
CA LYS A 326 -3.21 -5.63 13.24
C LYS A 326 -4.34 -4.73 12.72
N MET A 327 -5.30 -5.35 12.04
CA MET A 327 -6.42 -4.66 11.43
C MET A 327 -7.70 -5.15 12.07
N GLU A 328 -8.39 -4.24 12.76
CA GLU A 328 -9.72 -4.46 13.30
C GLU A 328 -10.64 -3.43 12.65
N ARG A 329 -11.52 -3.90 11.77
CA ARG A 329 -12.51 -3.05 11.09
C ARG A 329 -13.90 -3.61 11.30
N ALA A 330 -14.79 -2.76 11.77
CA ALA A 330 -16.22 -3.03 11.83
C ALA A 330 -16.94 -2.30 10.70
N GLY A 331 -18.12 -2.78 10.32
CA GLY A 331 -18.97 -2.11 9.33
C GLY A 331 -18.45 -2.17 7.90
N VAL A 332 -17.59 -3.14 7.56
CA VAL A 332 -17.06 -3.27 6.18
C VAL A 332 -18.14 -3.75 5.21
N THR A 333 -19.07 -4.59 5.67
CA THR A 333 -20.15 -5.14 4.86
C THR A 333 -21.50 -4.72 5.37
N HIS A 334 -22.37 -4.27 4.48
CA HIS A 334 -23.74 -3.87 4.80
C HIS A 334 -24.74 -4.76 4.06
N VAL A 335 -25.99 -4.82 4.56
CA VAL A 335 -27.09 -5.47 3.86
C VAL A 335 -27.50 -4.61 2.68
N LEU A 336 -27.63 -5.21 1.48
CA LEU A 336 -28.05 -4.49 0.29
C LEU A 336 -29.48 -3.94 0.49
N SER A 337 -29.66 -2.64 0.23
CA SER A 337 -30.98 -2.02 0.29
C SER A 337 -31.77 -2.32 -0.99
N ARG A 338 -32.95 -2.92 -0.84
CA ARG A 338 -33.88 -3.25 -1.93
C ARG A 338 -35.11 -2.33 -1.99
N LEU A 339 -35.04 -1.14 -1.39
CA LEU A 339 -36.15 -0.18 -1.39
C LEU A 339 -36.52 0.29 -2.80
N SER A 340 -35.51 0.49 -3.65
CA SER A 340 -35.68 0.84 -5.06
C SER A 340 -34.47 0.40 -5.85
N TYR A 341 -34.59 0.37 -7.18
CA TYR A 341 -33.47 0.09 -8.07
C TYR A 341 -32.28 1.04 -7.82
N ILE A 342 -32.57 2.34 -7.70
CA ILE A 342 -31.57 3.37 -7.42
C ILE A 342 -30.91 3.17 -6.06
N SER A 343 -31.67 2.73 -5.05
CA SER A 343 -31.11 2.44 -3.72
C SER A 343 -30.09 1.30 -3.77
N ALA A 344 -30.37 0.24 -4.53
CA ALA A 344 -29.43 -0.86 -4.74
C ALA A 344 -28.17 -0.36 -5.48
N LEU A 345 -28.34 0.38 -6.57
CA LEU A 345 -27.22 0.91 -7.36
C LEU A 345 -26.34 1.89 -6.57
N GLY A 346 -26.95 2.85 -5.87
CA GLY A 346 -26.23 3.84 -5.06
C GLY A 346 -25.49 3.22 -3.86
N MET A 347 -25.84 1.99 -3.46
CA MET A 347 -25.08 1.27 -2.45
C MET A 347 -23.84 0.58 -3.02
N MET A 348 -23.85 0.22 -4.31
CA MET A 348 -22.73 -0.43 -4.99
C MET A 348 -21.57 0.54 -5.28
N THR A 349 -21.89 1.81 -5.57
CA THR A 349 -20.92 2.87 -5.87
C THR A 349 -20.41 3.61 -4.64
N ARG A 350 -20.84 3.18 -3.45
CA ARG A 350 -20.60 3.87 -2.19
C ARG A 350 -19.19 3.63 -1.66
N ILE A 351 -18.54 4.73 -1.31
CA ILE A 351 -17.25 4.78 -0.63
C ILE A 351 -17.46 5.23 0.81
N SER A 352 -16.90 4.48 1.74
CA SER A 352 -16.80 4.86 3.13
C SER A 352 -15.42 5.44 3.41
N SER A 353 -15.41 6.68 3.91
CA SER A 353 -14.22 7.36 4.39
C SER A 353 -14.13 7.35 5.91
N GLN A 354 -12.91 7.24 6.41
CA GLN A 354 -12.57 7.45 7.83
C GLN A 354 -11.92 8.81 8.07
N PHE A 355 -11.71 9.59 7.01
CA PHE A 355 -10.98 10.86 7.04
C PHE A 355 -11.95 12.03 6.87
N GLU A 356 -11.49 13.22 7.29
CA GLU A 356 -12.17 14.54 7.32
C GLU A 356 -13.49 14.67 6.53
N LYS A 357 -14.51 15.26 7.18
CA LYS A 357 -15.84 15.50 6.60
C LYS A 357 -15.86 16.51 5.43
N THR A 358 -14.75 17.20 5.15
CA THR A 358 -14.68 18.29 4.20
C THR A 358 -14.63 17.80 2.75
N ARG A 359 -15.50 18.36 1.92
CA ARG A 359 -15.46 18.20 0.45
C ARG A 359 -14.38 19.09 -0.13
N LYS A 360 -13.60 18.57 -1.07
CA LYS A 360 -12.45 19.27 -1.64
C LYS A 360 -12.57 19.40 -3.17
N PRO A 361 -12.09 20.50 -3.77
CA PRO A 361 -12.12 20.69 -5.23
C PRO A 361 -11.36 19.61 -6.01
N SER A 362 -10.39 18.96 -5.35
CA SER A 362 -9.58 17.86 -5.90
C SER A 362 -10.42 16.67 -6.36
N GLN A 363 -11.67 16.53 -5.92
CA GLN A 363 -12.54 15.38 -6.21
C GLN A 363 -13.34 15.52 -7.52
N PHE A 364 -13.18 16.61 -8.27
CA PHE A 364 -13.99 16.93 -9.45
C PHE A 364 -13.98 15.81 -10.50
N GLY A 365 -15.18 15.27 -10.78
CA GLY A 365 -15.38 14.20 -11.76
C GLY A 365 -14.89 12.81 -11.33
N MET A 366 -14.35 12.67 -10.12
CA MET A 366 -14.03 11.39 -9.50
C MET A 366 -15.11 10.98 -8.49
N LEU A 367 -15.65 11.94 -7.73
CA LEU A 367 -16.72 11.70 -6.78
C LEU A 367 -17.91 12.60 -7.11
N CYS A 368 -19.11 12.13 -6.77
CA CYS A 368 -20.32 12.90 -6.92
C CYS A 368 -20.31 14.10 -5.95
N PRO A 369 -20.53 15.34 -6.43
CA PRO A 369 -20.53 16.51 -5.57
C PRO A 369 -21.77 16.59 -4.66
N SER A 370 -22.86 15.92 -5.01
CA SER A 370 -24.14 16.04 -4.30
C SER A 370 -24.46 14.82 -3.44
N ASP A 371 -24.14 13.61 -3.92
CA ASP A 371 -24.60 12.35 -3.35
C ASP A 371 -23.81 11.94 -2.08
N THR A 372 -24.18 12.57 -0.97
CA THR A 372 -23.82 12.23 0.41
C THR A 372 -25.11 12.12 1.22
N PRO A 373 -25.19 11.22 2.22
CA PRO A 373 -26.28 11.28 3.18
C PRO A 373 -26.21 12.58 3.99
N GLU A 374 -27.38 13.10 4.38
CA GLU A 374 -27.51 14.16 5.37
C GLU A 374 -27.29 13.61 6.79
N GLY A 375 -26.85 14.46 7.73
CA GLY A 375 -26.61 14.10 9.12
C GLY A 375 -25.14 13.82 9.45
N GLU A 376 -24.88 12.96 10.45
CA GLU A 376 -23.53 12.76 10.99
C GLU A 376 -22.52 12.24 9.95
N ALA A 377 -22.99 11.40 9.02
CA ALA A 377 -22.22 10.79 7.96
C ALA A 377 -21.99 11.71 6.74
N CYS A 378 -22.49 12.95 6.78
CA CYS A 378 -22.28 13.93 5.71
C CYS A 378 -20.78 14.16 5.48
N GLY A 379 -20.33 13.97 4.23
CA GLY A 379 -18.94 14.10 3.80
C GLY A 379 -18.06 12.87 4.05
N LEU A 380 -18.49 11.93 4.90
CA LEU A 380 -17.77 10.67 5.17
C LEU A 380 -18.18 9.55 4.22
N VAL A 381 -19.47 9.51 3.86
CA VAL A 381 -19.99 8.59 2.85
C VAL A 381 -20.09 9.34 1.53
N LYS A 382 -19.37 8.85 0.53
CA LYS A 382 -19.24 9.48 -0.78
C LYS A 382 -19.63 8.47 -1.85
N ASN A 383 -20.01 8.93 -3.03
CA ASN A 383 -20.29 8.07 -4.18
C ASN A 383 -19.35 8.38 -5.34
N LEU A 384 -18.96 7.33 -6.07
CA LEU A 384 -18.20 7.47 -7.31
C LEU A 384 -19.02 8.23 -8.36
N ALA A 385 -18.34 9.04 -9.18
CA ALA A 385 -18.95 9.63 -10.36
C ALA A 385 -19.11 8.59 -11.49
N LEU A 386 -19.95 8.89 -12.49
CA LEU A 386 -20.29 7.97 -13.58
C LEU A 386 -19.07 7.49 -14.37
N MET A 387 -18.22 8.41 -14.82
CA MET A 387 -17.05 8.09 -15.66
C MET A 387 -15.80 7.91 -14.81
N THR A 388 -15.81 6.90 -13.94
CA THR A 388 -14.69 6.60 -13.05
C THR A 388 -14.23 5.17 -13.17
N HIS A 389 -12.93 4.97 -13.01
CA HIS A 389 -12.30 3.67 -13.02
C HIS A 389 -11.33 3.56 -11.85
N ILE A 390 -11.26 2.42 -11.19
CA ILE A 390 -10.31 2.20 -10.09
C ILE A 390 -9.18 1.32 -10.62
N THR A 391 -7.94 1.79 -10.48
CA THR A 391 -6.76 1.05 -10.98
C THR A 391 -6.53 -0.26 -10.21
N THR A 392 -5.97 -1.24 -10.89
CA THR A 392 -5.37 -2.45 -10.28
C THR A 392 -3.87 -2.25 -10.08
N ASP A 393 -3.24 -3.11 -9.29
CA ASP A 393 -1.77 -3.08 -9.10
C ASP A 393 -1.08 -3.57 -10.39
N ASP A 394 -0.12 -2.80 -10.90
CA ASP A 394 0.73 -3.13 -12.05
C ASP A 394 2.20 -3.34 -11.61
N ASP A 395 2.93 -4.18 -12.35
CA ASP A 395 4.34 -4.50 -12.06
C ASP A 395 5.26 -3.27 -12.15
N GLU A 396 6.04 -3.03 -11.09
CA GLU A 396 6.91 -1.85 -10.98
C GLU A 396 8.27 -2.00 -11.66
N GLU A 397 8.75 -3.24 -11.84
CA GLU A 397 10.10 -3.51 -12.35
C GLU A 397 10.29 -3.05 -13.81
N PRO A 398 9.38 -3.33 -14.77
CA PRO A 398 9.52 -2.84 -16.14
C PRO A 398 9.53 -1.31 -16.23
N ILE A 399 8.71 -0.66 -15.39
CA ILE A 399 8.60 0.81 -15.31
C ILE A 399 9.89 1.42 -14.78
N THR A 400 10.50 0.77 -13.78
CA THR A 400 11.77 1.17 -13.21
C THR A 400 12.91 1.09 -14.22
N ARG A 401 13.00 -0.02 -14.97
CA ARG A 401 14.00 -0.18 -16.05
C ARG A 401 13.79 0.85 -17.16
N LEU A 402 12.54 1.11 -17.53
CA LEU A 402 12.20 2.12 -18.53
C LEU A 402 12.64 3.52 -18.10
N ALA A 403 12.49 3.86 -16.80
CA ALA A 403 12.94 5.12 -16.28
C ALA A 403 14.45 5.30 -16.47
N PHE A 404 15.27 4.29 -16.13
CA PHE A 404 16.72 4.34 -16.41
C PHE A 404 17.03 4.53 -17.89
N ASN A 405 16.36 3.81 -18.78
CA ASN A 405 16.53 3.96 -20.23
C ASN A 405 16.14 5.36 -20.74
N CYS A 406 15.29 6.09 -20.03
CA CYS A 406 14.89 7.46 -20.36
C CYS A 406 15.86 8.53 -19.82
N GLY A 407 17.01 8.14 -19.26
CA GLY A 407 18.05 9.06 -18.78
C GLY A 407 17.91 9.45 -17.31
N VAL A 408 17.43 8.53 -16.48
CA VAL A 408 17.43 8.67 -15.02
C VAL A 408 18.77 8.15 -14.49
N GLU A 409 19.44 8.97 -13.68
CA GLU A 409 20.70 8.59 -13.05
C GLU A 409 20.42 7.88 -11.73
N GLU A 410 21.06 6.73 -11.53
CA GLU A 410 20.84 5.89 -10.35
C GLU A 410 21.34 6.56 -9.06
N LEU A 411 20.58 6.36 -7.98
CA LEU A 411 20.88 6.90 -6.66
C LEU A 411 22.27 6.54 -6.11
N GLY A 412 22.83 5.38 -6.50
CA GLY A 412 24.16 4.95 -6.06
C GLY A 412 25.31 5.79 -6.63
N VAL A 413 25.10 6.42 -7.79
CA VAL A 413 26.12 7.23 -8.48
C VAL A 413 26.11 8.69 -8.03
N LEU A 414 24.97 9.15 -7.51
CA LEU A 414 24.73 10.55 -7.16
C LEU A 414 25.24 10.91 -5.76
N SER A 415 25.94 12.03 -5.68
CA SER A 415 26.22 12.71 -4.42
C SER A 415 25.02 13.53 -3.93
N GLY A 416 24.96 13.84 -2.63
CA GLY A 416 23.88 14.65 -2.07
C GLY A 416 23.76 16.04 -2.71
N ASN A 417 24.88 16.64 -3.10
CA ASN A 417 24.88 17.93 -3.78
C ASN A 417 24.31 17.86 -5.20
N GLU A 418 24.57 16.78 -5.93
CA GLU A 418 24.02 16.58 -7.29
C GLU A 418 22.53 16.30 -7.27
N MET A 419 22.05 15.58 -6.25
CA MET A 419 20.61 15.33 -6.07
C MET A 419 19.81 16.62 -5.86
N HIS A 420 20.42 17.60 -5.18
CA HIS A 420 19.81 18.88 -4.85
C HIS A 420 20.38 20.03 -5.71
N ALA A 421 21.09 19.72 -6.79
CA ALA A 421 21.65 20.73 -7.67
C ALA A 421 20.53 21.52 -8.38
N ALA A 422 20.83 22.77 -8.76
CA ALA A 422 19.88 23.57 -9.51
C ALA A 422 19.49 22.86 -10.83
N GLY A 423 18.19 22.62 -11.00
CA GLY A 423 17.65 21.91 -12.16
C GLY A 423 17.68 20.38 -12.07
N ALA A 424 18.13 19.78 -10.97
CA ALA A 424 17.97 18.36 -10.69
C ALA A 424 16.56 18.08 -10.13
N TRP A 425 15.95 16.99 -10.61
CA TRP A 425 14.62 16.56 -10.21
C TRP A 425 14.67 15.13 -9.68
N ILE A 426 14.19 14.93 -8.45
CA ILE A 426 14.15 13.61 -7.83
C ILE A 426 12.98 12.81 -8.40
N ILE A 427 13.22 11.57 -8.76
CA ILE A 427 12.19 10.68 -9.33
C ILE A 427 11.74 9.68 -8.30
N TYR A 428 10.43 9.62 -8.10
CA TYR A 428 9.77 8.67 -7.23
C TYR A 428 8.97 7.65 -8.04
N VAL A 429 9.11 6.36 -7.70
CA VAL A 429 8.26 5.27 -8.20
C VAL A 429 7.53 4.66 -7.01
N ASN A 430 6.20 4.77 -6.96
CA ASN A 430 5.37 4.30 -5.83
C ASN A 430 5.85 4.81 -4.45
N GLY A 431 6.45 6.00 -4.43
CA GLY A 431 7.01 6.63 -3.25
C GLY A 431 8.47 6.26 -2.95
N MET A 432 9.06 5.25 -3.59
CA MET A 432 10.50 4.95 -3.51
C MET A 432 11.32 5.90 -4.38
N ILE A 433 12.50 6.29 -3.92
CA ILE A 433 13.41 7.15 -4.67
C ILE A 433 14.21 6.28 -5.63
N LEU A 434 14.07 6.55 -6.93
CA LEU A 434 14.82 5.84 -7.95
C LEU A 434 16.18 6.50 -8.24
N GLY A 435 16.17 7.82 -8.32
CA GLY A 435 17.31 8.59 -8.83
C GLY A 435 16.94 10.04 -9.12
N ALA A 436 17.77 10.71 -9.91
CA ALA A 436 17.54 12.08 -10.32
C ALA A 436 17.63 12.24 -11.86
N THR A 437 17.03 13.32 -12.37
CA THR A 437 17.18 13.73 -13.78
C THR A 437 17.27 15.24 -13.89
N LYS A 438 17.99 15.73 -14.91
CA LYS A 438 18.03 17.16 -15.28
C LYS A 438 16.92 17.55 -16.25
N PHE A 439 16.24 16.58 -16.87
CA PHE A 439 15.28 16.82 -17.95
C PHE A 439 13.90 16.18 -17.65
N PRO A 440 13.18 16.65 -16.61
CA PRO A 440 11.91 16.05 -16.19
C PRO A 440 10.82 16.11 -17.27
N ALA A 441 10.76 17.21 -18.03
CA ALA A 441 9.76 17.38 -19.09
C ALA A 441 9.89 16.32 -20.19
N ARG A 442 11.14 16.02 -20.60
CA ARG A 442 11.43 14.97 -21.59
C ARG A 442 11.00 13.62 -21.07
N LEU A 443 11.40 13.26 -19.84
CA LEU A 443 11.00 12.02 -19.17
C LEU A 443 9.47 11.85 -19.17
N VAL A 444 8.74 12.85 -18.67
CA VAL A 444 7.27 12.80 -18.59
C VAL A 444 6.62 12.70 -19.97
N SER A 445 7.15 13.41 -20.98
CA SER A 445 6.64 13.33 -22.35
C SER A 445 6.83 11.94 -22.96
N SER A 446 8.02 11.33 -22.78
CA SER A 446 8.31 9.98 -23.26
C SER A 446 7.40 8.95 -22.60
N PHE A 447 7.22 9.01 -21.27
CA PHE A 447 6.32 8.09 -20.56
C PHE A 447 4.87 8.24 -21.03
N ARG A 448 4.38 9.47 -21.23
CA ARG A 448 3.03 9.71 -21.74
C ARG A 448 2.87 9.20 -23.17
N GLN A 449 3.88 9.33 -24.02
CA GLN A 449 3.85 8.81 -25.38
C GLN A 449 3.80 7.29 -25.40
N LEU A 450 4.68 6.62 -24.64
CA LEU A 450 4.70 5.15 -24.52
C LEU A 450 3.39 4.59 -23.99
N ARG A 451 2.73 5.32 -23.08
CA ARG A 451 1.40 4.96 -22.58
C ARG A 451 0.33 5.08 -23.65
N ARG A 452 0.37 6.15 -24.44
CA ARG A 452 -0.60 6.41 -25.52
C ARG A 452 -0.45 5.44 -26.69
N THR A 453 0.75 4.92 -26.93
CA THR A 453 0.99 3.89 -27.95
C THR A 453 0.76 2.46 -27.44
N GLY A 454 0.40 2.29 -26.17
CA GLY A 454 0.09 0.97 -25.58
C GLY A 454 1.31 0.13 -25.19
N HIS A 455 2.51 0.71 -25.09
CA HIS A 455 3.69 -0.03 -24.61
C HIS A 455 3.74 -0.18 -23.09
N ILE A 456 3.11 0.75 -22.37
CA ILE A 456 2.90 0.67 -20.92
C ILE A 456 1.41 0.79 -20.63
N SER A 457 0.98 0.20 -19.51
CA SER A 457 -0.41 0.25 -19.02
C SER A 457 -0.93 1.69 -18.96
N GLU A 458 -2.17 1.89 -19.41
CA GLU A 458 -2.88 3.16 -19.39
C GLU A 458 -3.04 3.73 -17.97
N PHE A 459 -2.94 2.89 -16.94
CA PHE A 459 -3.10 3.26 -15.55
C PHE A 459 -1.80 3.75 -14.89
N VAL A 460 -0.66 3.64 -15.57
CA VAL A 460 0.60 4.22 -15.09
C VAL A 460 0.49 5.74 -15.13
N SER A 461 0.52 6.41 -13.97
CA SER A 461 0.43 7.87 -13.90
C SER A 461 1.80 8.51 -13.72
N VAL A 462 2.07 9.58 -14.47
CA VAL A 462 3.29 10.37 -14.34
C VAL A 462 2.96 11.87 -14.26
N HIS A 463 3.46 12.54 -13.23
CA HIS A 463 3.31 13.98 -13.05
C HIS A 463 4.56 14.62 -12.46
N ILE A 464 4.72 15.92 -12.74
CA ILE A 464 5.78 16.77 -12.21
C ILE A 464 5.20 17.56 -11.04
N ASN A 465 5.85 17.49 -9.88
CA ASN A 465 5.55 18.31 -8.73
C ASN A 465 6.60 19.41 -8.61
N HIS A 466 6.21 20.64 -8.97
CA HIS A 466 7.11 21.79 -8.98
C HIS A 466 7.48 22.29 -7.58
N ALA A 467 6.63 22.06 -6.56
CA ALA A 467 6.92 22.51 -5.20
C ALA A 467 8.11 21.76 -4.59
N ASP A 468 8.18 20.45 -4.83
CA ASP A 468 9.24 19.58 -4.31
C ASP A 468 10.34 19.28 -5.34
N SER A 469 10.33 19.95 -6.50
CA SER A 469 11.22 19.65 -7.65
C SER A 469 11.34 18.15 -7.92
N SER A 470 10.20 17.47 -8.04
CA SER A 470 10.18 16.01 -8.18
C SER A 470 9.24 15.50 -9.27
N VAL A 471 9.51 14.30 -9.77
CA VAL A 471 8.67 13.58 -10.73
C VAL A 471 8.14 12.33 -10.03
N HIS A 472 6.82 12.16 -10.02
CA HIS A 472 6.17 11.01 -9.41
C HIS A 472 5.59 10.10 -10.50
N ILE A 473 6.02 8.84 -10.46
CA ILE A 473 5.50 7.74 -11.26
C ILE A 473 4.76 6.81 -10.30
N ALA A 474 3.51 6.49 -10.60
CA ALA A 474 2.70 5.59 -9.79
C ALA A 474 2.09 4.47 -10.64
N THR A 475 2.29 3.25 -10.18
CA THR A 475 1.77 1.99 -10.76
C THR A 475 0.90 1.23 -9.76
N ASP A 476 0.70 1.79 -8.56
CA ASP A 476 -0.10 1.19 -7.51
C ASP A 476 -1.60 1.17 -7.83
N GLY A 477 -2.27 0.15 -7.33
CA GLY A 477 -3.71 -0.06 -7.44
C GLY A 477 -4.51 0.76 -6.44
N GLY A 478 -5.78 1.00 -6.77
CA GLY A 478 -6.72 1.74 -5.94
C GLY A 478 -6.76 3.24 -6.20
N ARG A 479 -6.10 3.73 -7.25
CA ARG A 479 -6.23 5.14 -7.67
C ARG A 479 -7.51 5.30 -8.48
N ILE A 480 -8.17 6.45 -8.37
CA ILE A 480 -9.32 6.79 -9.20
C ILE A 480 -8.81 7.44 -10.49
N CYS A 481 -9.25 6.90 -11.62
CA CYS A 481 -9.01 7.42 -12.95
C CYS A 481 -10.32 7.91 -13.55
N ARG A 482 -10.21 8.95 -14.39
CA ARG A 482 -11.29 9.49 -15.19
C ARG A 482 -10.82 9.57 -16.65
N PRO A 483 -11.59 9.05 -17.62
CA PRO A 483 -11.26 9.21 -19.02
C PRO A 483 -11.41 10.68 -19.44
N LEU A 484 -10.43 11.19 -20.18
CA LEU A 484 -10.43 12.54 -20.74
C LEU A 484 -9.97 12.50 -22.20
N ILE A 485 -10.50 13.41 -22.99
CA ILE A 485 -10.10 13.59 -24.38
C ILE A 485 -8.75 14.30 -24.44
N ILE A 486 -7.83 13.76 -25.24
CA ILE A 486 -6.53 14.38 -25.48
C ILE A 486 -6.71 15.52 -26.48
N VAL A 487 -6.19 16.70 -26.14
CA VAL A 487 -6.14 17.87 -27.00
C VAL A 487 -4.68 18.13 -27.38
N GLU A 488 -4.40 18.25 -28.68
CA GLU A 488 -3.07 18.56 -29.22
C GLU A 488 -3.20 19.81 -30.11
N ASN A 489 -2.37 20.82 -29.87
CA ASN A 489 -2.36 22.10 -30.62
C ASN A 489 -3.74 22.77 -30.72
N GLY A 490 -4.51 22.75 -29.62
CA GLY A 490 -5.85 23.35 -29.55
C GLY A 490 -6.95 22.55 -30.25
N ARG A 491 -6.67 21.35 -30.77
CA ARG A 491 -7.67 20.48 -31.41
C ARG A 491 -7.82 19.16 -30.65
N PRO A 492 -9.05 18.68 -30.39
CA PRO A 492 -9.26 17.35 -29.82
C PRO A 492 -8.79 16.29 -30.82
N ARG A 493 -8.06 15.28 -30.35
CA ARG A 493 -7.51 14.18 -31.16
C ARG A 493 -8.54 13.09 -31.49
N VAL A 494 -9.82 13.39 -31.31
CA VAL A 494 -10.89 12.42 -31.52
C VAL A 494 -11.41 12.59 -32.93
N ASP A 495 -11.50 11.49 -33.67
CA ASP A 495 -12.05 11.52 -35.03
C ASP A 495 -13.53 11.97 -35.01
N ALA A 496 -13.95 12.63 -36.08
CA ALA A 496 -15.29 13.23 -36.23
C ALA A 496 -16.45 12.24 -35.95
N PHE A 497 -16.22 10.94 -36.01
CA PHE A 497 -17.23 9.93 -35.71
C PHE A 497 -17.68 9.95 -34.22
N VAL A 498 -16.78 10.25 -33.28
CA VAL A 498 -17.13 10.39 -31.85
C VAL A 498 -17.66 11.79 -31.53
N SER A 499 -17.32 12.81 -32.35
CA SER A 499 -17.88 14.15 -32.17
C SER A 499 -19.41 14.21 -32.29
N ARG A 500 -20.02 13.29 -33.07
CA ARG A 500 -21.49 13.10 -33.12
C ARG A 500 -22.12 12.64 -31.81
N VAL A 501 -21.35 12.01 -30.92
CA VAL A 501 -21.82 11.59 -29.58
C VAL A 501 -21.82 12.77 -28.61
N CYS A 502 -21.12 13.86 -28.93
CA CYS A 502 -21.09 15.09 -28.13
C CYS A 502 -22.10 16.15 -28.59
N ASP A 503 -22.89 15.90 -29.65
CA ASP A 503 -24.01 16.77 -30.03
C ASP A 503 -25.19 16.50 -29.08
N TRP A 504 -25.21 17.20 -27.96
CA TRP A 504 -26.31 17.17 -26.96
C TRP A 504 -27.66 17.67 -27.50
N GLU A 505 -27.70 18.24 -28.72
CA GLU A 505 -28.91 18.78 -29.35
C GLU A 505 -29.75 17.72 -30.11
N ARG A 506 -29.38 16.44 -30.08
CA ARG A 506 -30.12 15.36 -30.77
C ARG A 506 -30.44 14.13 -29.92
N ILE A 507 -30.76 14.33 -28.63
CA ILE A 507 -31.43 13.31 -27.80
C ILE A 507 -32.78 13.85 -27.32
#